data_AF-A0A3C0TQS3-F1
#
_entry.id   AF-A0A3C0TQS3-F1
#
_cell.length_a   1.000
_cell.length_b   1.000
_cell.length_c   1.000
_cell.angle_alpha   90.00
_cell.angle_beta   90.00
_cell.angle_gamma   90.00
#
_symmetry.space_group_name_H-M   'P 1'
#
loop_
_entity.id
_entity.type
_entity.pdbx_description
1 polymer ?
#
loop_
_entity_poly.entity_id
_entity_poly.type
_entity_poly.pdbx_seq_one_letter_code
_entity_poly.pdbx_strand_id
1 'polypeptide(L)'
;MKPIVLILSKSNVDCEAISQAAVSQGCRTVAAGSVEEAPVCLGKLVPSLLYVDAEFAKGGGTLRSLAGAWGGSDIPVILIIKPDIKHAHLKSLKPWVHDYLTTPVVREVAAAQLRNLFRIKDLEQATDKAVSNLEQWLSRCESVVHYFDPFSFDQAKAQDDLAQRLVRRKQTDVDRPACLMVAVPDGKNSLRCDIHTSNGTGPAKLSSRITIPEAMVFHRIKAENGAAAFNHFDRGGRLADFQSHFPPEVLQVTDTIYNVVGLEHSGMYVLAFNYGRPVTSDDALFLKGLSLPGSFLGVVAGNVQDISESFLVMAQALAVATDSQGDRGAHVRRMNEYARVIAESMSLPGRFVQTIAYSAQLHDVGKIYIHPDLLEKPLRLTSQEFDLVKKHPVLGAQILGDSPLLSIARNIALTHHECWDGSGYPRGLSGESIPLEGAIVKVADVYDALRTMHSYKSSYSHGDARRIILAGGGDDLHEIRTSQFHPDVLKAFEQAEAQFDDIYQSVGA
;
A
#
# COMPACT_ATOMS: atom_id res chain seq x y z
N MET A 1 -5.01 37.97 -4.70
CA MET A 1 -4.92 39.34 -5.28
C MET A 1 -6.04 39.51 -6.30
N LYS A 2 -6.60 40.71 -6.47
CA LYS A 2 -7.64 40.97 -7.48
C LYS A 2 -7.02 40.93 -8.91
N PRO A 3 -7.69 40.32 -9.91
CA PRO A 3 -7.19 40.30 -11.29
C PRO A 3 -7.04 41.72 -11.82
N ILE A 4 -6.04 41.94 -12.68
CA ILE A 4 -5.75 43.26 -13.25
C ILE A 4 -6.14 43.27 -14.73
N VAL A 5 -7.00 44.19 -15.13
CA VAL A 5 -7.38 44.44 -16.52
C VAL A 5 -6.61 45.66 -17.01
N LEU A 6 -5.77 45.46 -18.02
CA LEU A 6 -5.07 46.56 -18.70
C LEU A 6 -5.88 47.02 -19.91
N ILE A 7 -6.08 48.33 -20.05
CA ILE A 7 -6.83 48.95 -21.12
C ILE A 7 -5.89 49.86 -21.91
N LEU A 8 -5.61 49.49 -23.15
CA LEU A 8 -4.86 50.28 -24.14
C LEU A 8 -5.85 50.88 -25.13
N SER A 9 -6.41 52.04 -24.78
CA SER A 9 -7.35 52.74 -25.66
C SER A 9 -7.11 54.25 -25.64
N LYS A 10 -7.29 54.90 -26.79
CA LYS A 10 -7.27 56.37 -26.90
C LYS A 10 -8.62 57.00 -26.56
N SER A 11 -9.67 56.19 -26.45
CA SER A 11 -11.02 56.64 -26.20
C SER A 11 -11.31 56.65 -24.70
N ASN A 12 -11.44 57.85 -24.12
CA ASN A 12 -11.81 57.98 -22.72
C ASN A 12 -13.18 57.34 -22.40
N VAL A 13 -14.11 57.34 -23.38
CA VAL A 13 -15.45 56.75 -23.22
C VAL A 13 -15.36 55.23 -23.14
N ASP A 14 -14.58 54.60 -24.01
CA ASP A 14 -14.42 53.14 -24.02
C ASP A 14 -13.59 52.67 -22.82
N CYS A 15 -12.55 53.43 -22.44
CA CYS A 15 -11.79 53.20 -21.20
C CYS A 15 -12.68 53.20 -19.96
N GLU A 16 -13.56 54.19 -19.83
CA GLU A 16 -14.49 54.31 -18.70
C GLU A 16 -15.48 53.14 -18.67
N ALA A 17 -16.08 52.79 -19.82
CA ALA A 17 -17.03 51.68 -19.92
C ALA A 17 -16.39 50.33 -19.53
N ILE A 18 -15.19 50.05 -20.02
CA ILE A 18 -14.44 48.82 -19.69
C ILE A 18 -14.00 48.84 -18.22
N SER A 19 -13.54 50.00 -17.71
CA SER A 19 -13.12 50.12 -16.32
C SER A 19 -14.27 49.84 -15.36
N GLN A 20 -15.45 50.42 -15.62
CA GLN A 20 -16.66 50.17 -14.83
C GLN A 20 -17.17 48.72 -14.95
N ALA A 21 -17.00 48.09 -16.13
CA ALA A 21 -17.32 46.68 -16.31
C ALA A 21 -16.38 45.81 -15.46
N ALA A 22 -15.06 46.02 -15.54
CA ALA A 22 -14.04 45.30 -14.79
C ALA A 22 -14.20 45.46 -13.27
N VAL A 23 -14.44 46.68 -12.78
CA VAL A 23 -14.70 46.93 -11.35
C VAL A 23 -15.96 46.21 -10.87
N SER A 24 -17.01 46.14 -11.69
CA SER A 24 -18.23 45.39 -11.35
C SER A 24 -18.00 43.87 -11.25
N GLN A 25 -16.94 43.36 -11.89
CA GLN A 25 -16.47 41.97 -11.78
C GLN A 25 -15.36 41.81 -10.74
N GLY A 26 -15.13 42.80 -9.87
CA GLY A 26 -14.15 42.73 -8.80
C GLY A 26 -12.67 42.85 -9.25
N CYS A 27 -12.42 43.25 -10.50
CA CYS A 27 -11.09 43.45 -11.04
C CYS A 27 -10.52 44.84 -10.68
N ARG A 28 -9.20 44.95 -10.72
CA ARG A 28 -8.48 46.24 -10.75
C ARG A 28 -8.23 46.63 -12.20
N THR A 29 -8.29 47.91 -12.50
CA THR A 29 -8.09 48.42 -13.86
C THR A 29 -6.86 49.31 -13.91
N VAL A 30 -6.13 49.23 -15.03
CA VAL A 30 -5.03 50.11 -15.37
C VAL A 30 -5.26 50.56 -16.80
N ALA A 31 -5.21 51.85 -17.06
CA ALA A 31 -5.33 52.40 -18.42
C ALA A 31 -3.97 52.96 -18.86
N ALA A 32 -3.65 52.79 -20.14
CA ALA A 32 -2.45 53.35 -20.75
C ALA A 32 -2.80 53.94 -22.12
N GLY A 33 -2.23 55.11 -22.44
CA GLY A 33 -2.49 55.82 -23.70
C GLY A 33 -1.59 55.37 -24.85
N SER A 34 -0.56 54.59 -24.56
CA SER A 34 0.41 54.08 -25.52
C SER A 34 0.96 52.71 -25.10
N VAL A 35 1.55 51.99 -26.06
CA VAL A 35 2.12 50.64 -25.86
C VAL A 35 3.34 50.71 -24.94
N GLU A 36 4.12 51.79 -25.04
CA GLU A 36 5.33 52.04 -24.27
C GLU A 36 5.03 52.37 -22.80
N GLU A 37 3.90 53.02 -22.53
CA GLU A 37 3.44 53.34 -21.16
C GLU A 37 2.84 52.14 -20.43
N ALA A 38 2.28 51.16 -21.15
CA ALA A 38 1.57 50.03 -20.54
C ALA A 38 2.40 49.24 -19.52
N PRO A 39 3.65 48.81 -19.82
CA PRO A 39 4.51 48.15 -18.85
C PRO A 39 4.91 49.05 -17.68
N VAL A 40 5.10 50.36 -17.92
CA VAL A 40 5.48 51.34 -16.90
C VAL A 40 4.34 51.53 -15.89
N CYS A 41 3.10 51.64 -16.36
CA CYS A 41 1.91 51.80 -15.51
C CYS A 41 1.63 50.57 -14.63
N LEU A 42 1.99 49.36 -15.10
CA LEU A 42 1.83 48.12 -14.34
C LEU A 42 3.03 47.80 -13.42
N GLY A 43 4.21 48.34 -13.71
CA GLY A 43 5.43 48.04 -12.97
C GLY A 43 5.82 46.57 -13.07
N LYS A 44 5.90 45.88 -11.93
CA LYS A 44 6.21 44.43 -11.88
C LYS A 44 4.96 43.52 -11.98
N LEU A 45 3.76 44.10 -12.13
CA LEU A 45 2.51 43.35 -12.16
C LEU A 45 2.24 42.84 -13.59
N VAL A 46 1.74 41.61 -13.70
CA VAL A 46 1.30 41.01 -14.97
C VAL A 46 -0.21 41.16 -15.09
N PRO A 47 -0.74 41.71 -16.21
CA PRO A 47 -2.18 41.83 -16.38
C PRO A 47 -2.82 40.46 -16.60
N SER A 48 -4.03 40.30 -16.05
CA SER A 48 -4.83 39.09 -16.20
C SER A 48 -5.64 39.05 -17.50
N LEU A 49 -5.88 40.23 -18.10
CA LEU A 49 -6.59 40.44 -19.35
C LEU A 49 -6.16 41.78 -19.96
N LEU A 50 -6.09 41.83 -21.29
CA LEU A 50 -5.67 43.01 -22.03
C LEU A 50 -6.77 43.45 -23.03
N TYR A 51 -7.28 44.67 -22.88
CA TYR A 51 -8.07 45.36 -23.90
C TYR A 51 -7.17 46.25 -24.75
N VAL A 52 -7.25 46.15 -26.07
CA VAL A 52 -6.40 46.95 -26.99
C VAL A 52 -7.22 47.51 -28.13
N ASP A 53 -7.17 48.81 -28.40
CA ASP A 53 -7.68 49.36 -29.65
C ASP A 53 -6.90 48.76 -30.82
N ALA A 54 -7.61 48.35 -31.87
CA ALA A 54 -7.01 47.78 -33.08
C ALA A 54 -5.91 48.67 -33.70
N GLU A 55 -5.98 49.98 -33.50
CA GLU A 55 -4.97 50.95 -33.96
C GLU A 55 -3.58 50.74 -33.35
N PHE A 56 -3.50 50.20 -32.13
CA PHE A 56 -2.24 49.86 -31.47
C PHE A 56 -1.69 48.50 -31.92
N ALA A 57 -2.54 47.62 -32.44
CA ALA A 57 -2.19 46.26 -32.84
C ALA A 57 -1.72 46.19 -34.31
N LYS A 58 -0.62 46.85 -34.68
CA LYS A 58 -0.07 46.77 -36.05
C LYS A 58 0.62 45.42 -36.30
N GLY A 59 -0.05 44.53 -37.03
CA GLY A 59 0.54 43.29 -37.56
C GLY A 59 0.93 42.24 -36.52
N GLY A 60 0.34 42.27 -35.31
CA GLY A 60 0.61 41.31 -34.23
C GLY A 60 1.96 41.50 -33.50
N GLY A 61 2.92 42.21 -34.09
CA GLY A 61 4.23 42.50 -33.49
C GLY A 61 4.14 43.26 -32.16
N THR A 62 3.21 44.23 -32.06
CA THR A 62 2.94 44.97 -30.82
C THR A 62 2.47 44.06 -29.69
N LEU A 63 1.51 43.16 -29.98
CA LEU A 63 0.97 42.24 -28.99
C LEU A 63 2.04 41.26 -28.49
N ARG A 64 2.92 40.81 -29.40
CA ARG A 64 4.08 39.97 -29.06
C ARG A 64 5.09 40.72 -28.18
N SER A 65 5.35 42.01 -28.46
CA SER A 65 6.23 42.85 -27.64
C SER A 65 5.69 43.05 -26.22
N LEU A 66 4.38 43.28 -26.09
CA LEU A 66 3.72 43.39 -24.79
C LEU A 66 3.78 42.06 -24.02
N ALA A 67 3.47 40.94 -24.67
CA ALA A 67 3.59 39.61 -24.05
C ALA A 67 5.04 39.31 -23.60
N GLY A 68 6.04 39.71 -24.39
CA GLY A 68 7.47 39.58 -24.05
C GLY A 68 7.87 40.41 -22.82
N ALA A 69 7.32 41.61 -22.65
CA ALA A 69 7.56 42.45 -21.48
C ALA A 69 7.06 41.82 -20.16
N TRP A 70 6.10 40.90 -20.24
CA TRP A 70 5.57 40.14 -19.10
C TRP A 70 5.99 38.67 -19.09
N GLY A 71 7.17 38.38 -19.67
CA GLY A 71 7.79 37.05 -19.59
C GLY A 71 7.12 35.96 -20.42
N GLY A 72 6.34 36.33 -21.45
CA GLY A 72 5.69 35.36 -22.35
C GLY A 72 4.43 34.71 -21.78
N SER A 73 3.82 35.30 -20.76
CA SER A 73 2.55 34.84 -20.21
C SER A 73 1.45 34.87 -21.29
N ASP A 74 0.64 33.82 -21.37
CA ASP A 74 -0.52 33.76 -22.29
C ASP A 74 -1.67 34.60 -21.71
N ILE A 75 -1.67 35.88 -22.06
CA ILE A 75 -2.62 36.86 -21.55
C ILE A 75 -3.75 36.99 -22.58
N PRO A 76 -5.01 36.75 -22.18
CA PRO A 76 -6.11 36.90 -23.10
C PRO A 76 -6.21 38.36 -23.58
N VAL A 77 -6.44 38.53 -24.88
CA VAL A 77 -6.49 39.83 -25.56
C VAL A 77 -7.88 40.03 -26.15
N ILE A 78 -8.55 41.12 -25.77
CA ILE A 78 -9.78 41.59 -26.40
C ILE A 78 -9.45 42.81 -27.24
N LEU A 79 -9.78 42.75 -28.52
CA LEU A 79 -9.53 43.85 -29.45
C LEU A 79 -10.75 44.78 -29.51
N ILE A 80 -10.54 46.07 -29.28
CA ILE A 80 -11.55 47.10 -29.47
C ILE A 80 -11.46 47.57 -30.93
N ILE A 81 -12.56 47.41 -31.67
CA ILE A 81 -12.63 47.62 -33.10
C ILE A 81 -13.59 48.77 -33.41
N LYS A 82 -13.18 49.67 -34.30
CA LYS A 82 -14.10 50.61 -34.97
C LYS A 82 -14.92 49.92 -36.07
N PRO A 83 -16.19 50.32 -36.29
CA PRO A 83 -17.05 49.69 -37.29
C PRO A 83 -16.49 49.66 -38.73
N ASP A 84 -15.57 50.58 -39.05
CA ASP A 84 -14.98 50.78 -40.38
C ASP A 84 -13.64 50.05 -40.60
N ILE A 85 -13.23 49.17 -39.68
CA ILE A 85 -11.95 48.46 -39.81
C ILE A 85 -11.88 47.61 -41.09
N LYS A 86 -10.71 47.61 -41.74
CA LYS A 86 -10.47 46.78 -42.92
C LYS A 86 -10.41 45.30 -42.54
N HIS A 87 -11.16 44.46 -43.26
CA HIS A 87 -11.21 43.01 -43.03
C HIS A 87 -9.83 42.33 -43.11
N ALA A 88 -8.95 42.79 -44.02
CA ALA A 88 -7.58 42.29 -44.13
C ALA A 88 -6.75 42.51 -42.85
N HIS A 89 -6.98 43.63 -42.16
CA HIS A 89 -6.30 43.95 -40.91
C HIS A 89 -6.81 43.07 -39.76
N LEU A 90 -8.13 42.89 -39.64
CA LEU A 90 -8.72 41.96 -38.67
C LEU A 90 -8.20 40.52 -38.87
N LYS A 91 -8.14 40.05 -40.11
CA LYS A 91 -7.65 38.69 -40.42
C LYS A 91 -6.20 38.49 -39.99
N SER A 92 -5.36 39.54 -40.09
CA SER A 92 -3.96 39.48 -39.63
C SER A 92 -3.81 39.40 -38.11
N LEU A 93 -4.81 39.87 -37.36
CA LEU A 93 -4.79 39.91 -35.90
C LEU A 93 -5.43 38.69 -35.23
N LYS A 94 -6.27 37.96 -35.97
CA LYS A 94 -7.01 36.79 -35.46
C LYS A 94 -6.18 35.76 -34.66
N PRO A 95 -4.92 35.43 -35.00
CA PRO A 95 -4.13 34.47 -34.23
C PRO A 95 -3.71 34.96 -32.82
N TRP A 96 -3.85 36.26 -32.54
CA TRP A 96 -3.31 36.92 -31.34
C TRP A 96 -4.41 37.45 -30.41
N VAL A 97 -5.68 37.23 -30.76
CA VAL A 97 -6.84 37.86 -30.13
C VAL A 97 -7.86 36.79 -29.76
N HIS A 98 -8.37 36.87 -28.53
CA HIS A 98 -9.31 35.91 -27.97
C HIS A 98 -10.77 36.33 -28.22
N ASP A 99 -11.05 37.63 -28.22
CA ASP A 99 -12.39 38.16 -28.50
C ASP A 99 -12.33 39.61 -29.01
N TYR A 100 -13.47 40.16 -29.43
CA TYR A 100 -13.58 41.49 -30.00
C TYR A 100 -14.72 42.29 -29.36
N LEU A 101 -14.55 43.60 -29.28
CA LEU A 101 -15.59 44.57 -28.96
C LEU A 101 -15.68 45.62 -30.05
N THR A 102 -16.88 46.06 -30.39
CA THR A 102 -17.10 47.19 -31.30
C THR A 102 -17.29 48.48 -30.52
N THR A 103 -16.66 49.57 -30.97
CA THR A 103 -16.89 50.91 -30.41
C THR A 103 -18.23 51.50 -30.89
N PRO A 104 -18.96 52.26 -30.06
CA PRO A 104 -18.67 52.52 -28.64
C PRO A 104 -18.93 51.29 -27.77
N VAL A 105 -18.05 51.04 -26.81
CA VAL A 105 -18.11 49.86 -25.95
C VAL A 105 -19.31 49.94 -25.00
N VAL A 106 -20.17 48.92 -25.06
CA VAL A 106 -21.30 48.75 -24.14
C VAL A 106 -20.84 48.02 -22.89
N ARG A 107 -21.03 48.64 -21.72
CA ARG A 107 -20.59 48.12 -20.41
C ARG A 107 -21.10 46.72 -20.13
N GLU A 108 -22.37 46.43 -20.43
CA GLU A 108 -23.01 45.14 -20.16
C GLU A 108 -22.38 44.02 -20.98
N VAL A 109 -22.01 44.31 -22.23
CA VAL A 109 -21.33 43.38 -23.14
C VAL A 109 -19.91 43.11 -22.64
N ALA A 110 -19.16 44.16 -22.31
CA ALA A 110 -17.82 44.03 -21.74
C ALA A 110 -17.84 43.23 -20.42
N ALA A 111 -18.83 43.48 -19.55
CA ALA A 111 -18.99 42.74 -18.30
C ALA A 111 -19.33 41.25 -18.54
N ALA A 112 -20.16 40.94 -19.55
CA ALA A 112 -20.47 39.55 -19.91
C ALA A 112 -19.25 38.81 -20.47
N GLN A 113 -18.45 39.45 -21.33
CA GLN A 113 -17.21 38.87 -21.85
C GLN A 113 -16.19 38.64 -20.74
N LEU A 114 -16.01 39.60 -19.83
CA LEU A 114 -15.15 39.44 -18.65
C LEU A 114 -15.54 38.21 -17.85
N ARG A 115 -16.84 38.05 -17.54
CA ARG A 115 -17.34 36.87 -16.81
C ARG A 115 -17.04 35.58 -17.54
N ASN A 116 -17.29 35.52 -18.85
CA ASN A 116 -17.07 34.32 -19.64
C ASN A 116 -15.59 33.95 -19.72
N LEU A 117 -14.69 34.92 -19.94
CA LEU A 117 -13.26 34.67 -20.02
C LEU A 117 -12.67 34.20 -18.69
N PHE A 118 -13.05 34.83 -17.58
CA PHE A 118 -12.63 34.35 -16.27
C PHE A 118 -13.19 32.95 -16.00
N ARG A 119 -14.44 32.68 -16.39
CA ARG A 119 -15.03 31.35 -16.26
C ARG A 119 -14.27 30.28 -17.06
N ILE A 120 -13.87 30.59 -18.29
CA ILE A 120 -13.07 29.67 -19.12
C ILE A 120 -11.71 29.42 -18.47
N LYS A 121 -11.03 30.48 -18.03
CA LYS A 121 -9.74 30.36 -17.35
C LYS A 121 -9.82 29.54 -16.06
N ASP A 122 -10.87 29.72 -15.28
CA ASP A 122 -11.13 28.92 -14.08
C ASP A 122 -11.36 27.42 -14.43
N LEU A 123 -12.06 27.15 -15.54
CA LEU A 123 -12.29 25.78 -16.02
C LEU A 123 -11.02 25.11 -16.56
N GLU A 124 -10.17 25.85 -17.27
CA GLU A 124 -8.86 25.38 -17.73
C GLU A 124 -7.97 25.02 -16.53
N GLN A 125 -7.86 25.93 -15.56
CA GLN A 125 -7.09 25.68 -14.33
C GLN A 125 -7.63 24.48 -13.54
N ALA A 126 -8.96 24.32 -13.48
CA ALA A 126 -9.58 23.16 -12.84
C ALA A 126 -9.24 21.86 -13.59
N THR A 127 -9.22 21.90 -14.92
CA THR A 127 -8.89 20.74 -15.77
C THR A 127 -7.43 20.34 -15.61
N ASP A 128 -6.49 21.30 -15.70
CA ASP A 128 -5.06 21.04 -15.52
C ASP A 128 -4.77 20.44 -14.13
N LYS A 129 -5.46 20.95 -13.11
CA LYS A 129 -5.37 20.41 -11.75
C LYS A 129 -5.90 18.98 -11.68
N ALA A 130 -7.03 18.69 -12.32
CA ALA A 130 -7.60 17.34 -12.36
C ALA A 130 -6.64 16.35 -13.07
N VAL A 131 -6.02 16.76 -14.17
CA VAL A 131 -5.01 15.95 -14.88
C VAL A 131 -3.80 15.69 -13.99
N SER A 132 -3.23 16.73 -13.37
CA SER A 132 -2.09 16.56 -12.45
C SER A 132 -2.41 15.64 -11.27
N ASN A 133 -3.63 15.75 -10.73
CA ASN A 133 -4.11 14.87 -9.66
C ASN A 133 -4.19 13.40 -10.13
N LEU A 134 -4.67 13.16 -11.36
CA LEU A 134 -4.73 11.82 -11.93
C LEU A 134 -3.35 11.21 -12.19
N GLU A 135 -2.39 12.01 -12.69
CA GLU A 135 -1.01 11.55 -12.87
C GLU A 135 -0.36 11.15 -11.55
N GLN A 136 -0.54 11.95 -10.50
CA GLN A 136 -0.07 11.62 -9.16
C GLN A 136 -0.72 10.34 -8.61
N TRP A 137 -2.02 10.15 -8.89
CA TRP A 137 -2.75 8.94 -8.51
C TRP A 137 -2.23 7.70 -9.25
N LEU A 138 -2.05 7.77 -10.57
CA LEU A 138 -1.53 6.68 -11.39
C LEU A 138 -0.13 6.24 -10.98
N SER A 139 0.80 7.20 -10.84
CA SER A 139 2.17 6.92 -10.41
C SER A 139 2.21 6.21 -9.04
N ARG A 140 1.30 6.57 -8.14
CA ARG A 140 1.15 5.89 -6.86
C ARG A 140 0.66 4.45 -7.05
N CYS A 141 -0.43 4.25 -7.80
CA CYS A 141 -0.97 2.92 -8.05
C CYS A 141 0.11 1.98 -8.63
N GLU A 142 0.90 2.45 -9.59
CA GLU A 142 2.03 1.69 -10.14
C GLU A 142 3.05 1.30 -9.08
N SER A 143 3.47 2.26 -8.25
CA SER A 143 4.46 1.98 -7.19
C SER A 143 3.96 0.94 -6.19
N VAL A 144 2.69 1.01 -5.78
CA VAL A 144 2.19 0.07 -4.77
C VAL A 144 2.02 -1.31 -5.40
N VAL A 145 1.52 -1.42 -6.63
CA VAL A 145 1.32 -2.71 -7.30
C VAL A 145 2.66 -3.41 -7.60
N HIS A 146 3.69 -2.68 -8.04
CA HIS A 146 4.98 -3.27 -8.39
C HIS A 146 5.75 -3.86 -7.20
N TYR A 147 5.58 -3.29 -6.01
CA TYR A 147 6.28 -3.72 -4.80
C TYR A 147 5.34 -4.35 -3.76
N PHE A 148 4.13 -4.75 -4.18
CA PHE A 148 3.18 -5.37 -3.29
C PHE A 148 3.61 -6.81 -2.98
N ASP A 149 3.94 -7.04 -1.72
CA ASP A 149 4.12 -8.37 -1.15
C ASP A 149 3.08 -8.56 -0.03
N PRO A 150 2.09 -9.47 -0.21
CA PRO A 150 1.08 -9.75 0.80
C PRO A 150 1.62 -10.09 2.19
N PHE A 151 2.78 -10.74 2.29
CA PHE A 151 3.31 -11.21 3.57
C PHE A 151 4.06 -10.13 4.36
N SER A 152 4.52 -9.08 3.69
CA SER A 152 5.15 -7.92 4.32
C SER A 152 4.29 -6.65 4.26
N PHE A 153 3.10 -6.73 3.68
CA PHE A 153 2.18 -5.60 3.59
C PHE A 153 1.64 -5.21 4.97
N ASP A 154 2.07 -4.05 5.45
CA ASP A 154 1.56 -3.42 6.66
C ASP A 154 0.54 -2.34 6.27
N GLN A 155 -0.73 -2.63 6.52
CA GLN A 155 -1.84 -1.72 6.23
C GLN A 155 -1.74 -0.41 7.02
N ALA A 156 -1.30 -0.46 8.28
CA ALA A 156 -1.16 0.73 9.12
C ALA A 156 -0.02 1.62 8.61
N LYS A 157 1.10 1.02 8.21
CA LYS A 157 2.21 1.74 7.59
C LYS A 157 1.83 2.36 6.24
N ALA A 158 1.11 1.63 5.39
CA ALA A 158 0.62 2.16 4.11
C ALA A 158 -0.34 3.35 4.29
N GLN A 159 -1.16 3.33 5.36
CA GLN A 159 -2.02 4.45 5.76
C GLN A 159 -1.21 5.63 6.30
N ASP A 160 -0.22 5.37 7.17
CA ASP A 160 0.67 6.40 7.71
C ASP A 160 1.41 7.12 6.56
N ASP A 161 1.94 6.37 5.58
CA ASP A 161 2.64 6.93 4.40
C ASP A 161 1.72 7.77 3.52
N LEU A 162 0.45 7.36 3.34
CA LEU A 162 -0.56 8.15 2.65
C LEU A 162 -0.82 9.46 3.40
N ALA A 163 -1.01 9.37 4.71
CA ALA A 163 -1.32 10.51 5.55
C ALA A 163 -0.20 11.56 5.53
N GLN A 164 1.06 11.12 5.64
CA GLN A 164 2.24 11.97 5.60
C GLN A 164 2.42 12.73 4.27
N ARG A 165 1.92 12.18 3.17
CA ARG A 165 2.01 12.83 1.85
C ARG A 165 0.89 13.84 1.61
N LEU A 166 -0.29 13.58 2.18
CA LEU A 166 -1.45 14.44 2.02
C LEU A 166 -1.40 15.68 2.91
N VAL A 167 -0.89 15.56 4.13
CA VAL A 167 -0.80 16.71 5.05
C VAL A 167 0.12 17.80 4.48
N ARG A 168 -0.32 19.05 4.56
CA ARG A 168 0.41 20.24 4.06
C ARG A 168 1.78 20.36 4.71
N ARG A 169 2.83 20.63 3.94
CA ARG A 169 4.19 20.77 4.48
C ARG A 169 4.59 22.22 4.68
N LYS A 170 4.12 23.10 3.79
CA LYS A 170 4.33 24.55 3.87
C LYS A 170 2.99 25.25 4.02
N GLN A 171 2.99 26.41 4.67
CA GLN A 171 1.78 27.22 4.84
C GLN A 171 1.24 27.77 3.51
N THR A 172 2.06 27.77 2.45
CA THR A 172 1.69 28.11 1.08
C THR A 172 0.93 27.00 0.35
N ASP A 173 0.92 25.76 0.87
CA ASP A 173 0.29 24.60 0.23
C ASP A 173 -1.22 24.59 0.52
N VAL A 174 -1.97 25.48 -0.13
CA VAL A 174 -3.40 25.68 0.13
C VAL A 174 -4.27 24.49 -0.26
N ASP A 175 -3.78 23.65 -1.18
CA ASP A 175 -4.47 22.46 -1.70
C ASP A 175 -4.35 21.23 -0.81
N ARG A 176 -3.64 21.33 0.32
CA ARG A 176 -3.43 20.23 1.25
C ARG A 176 -4.03 20.53 2.62
N PRO A 177 -4.60 19.52 3.30
CA PRO A 177 -5.15 19.70 4.63
C PRO A 177 -4.06 20.01 5.65
N ALA A 178 -4.41 20.77 6.69
CA ALA A 178 -3.56 20.98 7.86
C ALA A 178 -3.39 19.71 8.71
N CYS A 179 -4.43 18.89 8.73
CA CYS A 179 -4.55 17.73 9.58
C CYS A 179 -5.31 16.64 8.84
N LEU A 180 -4.84 15.40 8.94
CA LEU A 180 -5.55 14.22 8.46
C LEU A 180 -5.81 13.28 9.64
N MET A 181 -7.01 12.74 9.73
CA MET A 181 -7.41 11.76 10.72
C MET A 181 -7.94 10.51 10.05
N VAL A 182 -7.44 9.35 10.44
CA VAL A 182 -7.93 8.04 10.01
C VAL A 182 -8.62 7.40 11.21
N ALA A 183 -9.87 7.01 11.07
CA ALA A 183 -10.67 6.42 12.13
C ALA A 183 -11.20 5.04 11.73
N VAL A 184 -10.99 4.04 12.59
CA VAL A 184 -11.44 2.66 12.37
C VAL A 184 -12.30 2.18 13.54
N PRO A 185 -13.33 1.33 13.31
CA PRO A 185 -14.14 0.77 14.38
C PRO A 185 -13.30 -0.10 15.30
N ASP A 186 -13.50 0.04 16.62
CA ASP A 186 -12.77 -0.75 17.61
C ASP A 186 -13.56 -1.97 18.13
N GLY A 187 -14.75 -2.22 17.57
CA GLY A 187 -15.65 -3.30 17.97
C GLY A 187 -16.50 -3.02 19.21
N LYS A 188 -16.33 -1.86 19.87
CA LYS A 188 -17.05 -1.45 21.09
C LYS A 188 -17.93 -0.21 20.86
N ASN A 189 -18.49 -0.10 19.66
CA ASN A 189 -19.32 1.05 19.24
C ASN A 189 -18.58 2.40 19.35
N SER A 190 -17.26 2.36 19.15
CA SER A 190 -16.40 3.53 19.15
C SER A 190 -15.36 3.45 18.03
N LEU A 191 -14.75 4.58 17.69
CA LEU A 191 -13.76 4.69 16.64
C LEU A 191 -12.40 4.99 17.26
N ARG A 192 -11.39 4.19 16.89
CA ARG A 192 -9.99 4.47 17.17
C ARG A 192 -9.44 5.39 16.07
N CYS A 193 -8.91 6.54 16.45
CA CYS A 193 -8.42 7.54 15.51
C CYS A 193 -6.91 7.73 15.60
N ASP A 194 -6.24 7.68 14.45
CA ASP A 194 -4.86 8.10 14.25
C ASP A 194 -4.85 9.48 13.57
N ILE A 195 -4.09 10.44 14.13
CA ILE A 195 -4.08 11.83 13.67
C ILE A 195 -2.69 12.24 13.17
N HIS A 196 -2.64 12.91 12.03
CA HIS A 196 -1.44 13.33 11.33
C HIS A 196 -1.45 14.84 11.10
N THR A 197 -0.43 15.54 11.59
CA THR A 197 -0.26 16.99 11.44
C THR A 197 1.17 17.33 10.99
N SER A 198 1.38 18.57 10.55
CA SER A 198 2.68 19.06 10.09
C SER A 198 3.38 19.86 11.18
N ASN A 199 4.54 19.39 11.66
CA ASN A 199 5.32 20.07 12.72
C ASN A 199 6.57 20.78 12.17
N GLY A 200 6.51 21.35 10.95
CA GLY A 200 7.59 22.20 10.40
C GLY A 200 8.87 21.48 9.95
N THR A 201 9.19 20.28 10.47
CA THR A 201 10.31 19.42 10.03
C THR A 201 9.85 18.16 9.29
N GLY A 202 8.60 18.13 8.85
CA GLY A 202 7.91 16.98 8.27
C GLY A 202 6.58 16.70 8.98
N PRO A 203 5.73 15.83 8.42
CA PRO A 203 4.54 15.36 9.13
C PRO A 203 4.98 14.58 10.37
N ALA A 204 4.60 15.05 11.56
CA ALA A 204 4.78 14.29 12.79
C ALA A 204 3.48 13.54 13.07
N LYS A 205 3.55 12.24 13.30
CA LYS A 205 2.43 11.51 13.90
C LYS A 205 2.31 12.03 15.34
N LEU A 206 1.31 12.86 15.61
CA LEU A 206 0.92 13.11 17.00
C LEU A 206 0.22 11.84 17.46
N SER A 207 0.92 11.06 18.27
CA SER A 207 0.53 9.75 18.78
C SER A 207 -0.62 9.80 19.79
N SER A 208 -1.58 10.71 19.64
CA SER A 208 -2.81 10.66 20.41
C SER A 208 -3.76 9.73 19.67
N ARG A 209 -3.63 8.42 19.90
CA ARG A 209 -4.73 7.49 19.63
C ARG A 209 -5.89 7.93 20.52
N ILE A 210 -6.85 8.63 19.94
CA ILE A 210 -8.08 9.00 20.63
C ILE A 210 -9.16 7.99 20.26
N THR A 211 -10.02 7.70 21.23
CA THR A 211 -11.24 6.94 20.98
C THR A 211 -12.39 7.93 21.01
N ILE A 212 -13.17 7.99 19.93
CA ILE A 212 -14.34 8.87 19.85
C ILE A 212 -15.61 8.02 19.68
N PRO A 213 -16.74 8.47 20.25
CA PRO A 213 -18.04 7.88 19.90
C PRO A 213 -18.32 8.12 18.41
N GLU A 214 -19.12 7.26 17.79
CA GLU A 214 -19.56 7.48 16.41
C GLU A 214 -20.45 8.75 16.36
N ALA A 215 -19.81 9.89 16.05
CA ALA A 215 -20.40 11.22 16.10
C ALA A 215 -21.24 11.58 14.86
N MET A 216 -22.01 12.68 14.96
CA MET A 216 -22.88 13.19 13.89
C MET A 216 -22.20 13.44 12.54
N VAL A 217 -20.91 13.83 12.53
CA VAL A 217 -20.15 14.06 11.28
C VAL A 217 -20.04 12.78 10.45
N PHE A 218 -19.89 11.61 11.08
CA PHE A 218 -19.76 10.32 10.40
C PHE A 218 -21.10 9.87 9.78
N HIS A 219 -22.22 10.16 10.44
CA HIS A 219 -23.55 9.93 9.86
C HIS A 219 -23.80 10.74 8.59
N ARG A 220 -23.25 11.96 8.48
CA ARG A 220 -23.40 12.78 7.26
C ARG A 220 -22.55 12.28 6.11
N ILE A 221 -21.32 11.85 6.38
CA ILE A 221 -20.46 11.25 5.35
C ILE A 221 -21.10 9.98 4.79
N LYS A 222 -21.68 9.15 5.66
CA LYS A 222 -22.48 7.98 5.25
C LYS A 222 -23.69 8.35 4.39
N ALA A 223 -24.38 9.45 4.70
CA ALA A 223 -25.54 9.92 3.94
C ALA A 223 -25.18 10.44 2.53
N GLU A 224 -23.93 10.87 2.31
CA GLU A 224 -23.43 11.39 1.03
C GLU A 224 -22.61 10.34 0.25
N ASN A 225 -23.10 9.09 0.17
CA ASN A 225 -22.44 7.98 -0.54
C ASN A 225 -20.97 7.76 -0.14
N GLY A 226 -20.65 8.05 1.13
CA GLY A 226 -19.33 7.87 1.71
C GLY A 226 -18.30 8.92 1.31
N ALA A 227 -18.65 10.04 0.67
CA ALA A 227 -17.69 11.11 0.37
C ALA A 227 -18.36 12.49 0.42
N ALA A 228 -17.89 13.34 1.34
CA ALA A 228 -18.51 14.64 1.63
C ALA A 228 -17.48 15.74 1.82
N ALA A 229 -17.86 16.98 1.53
CA ALA A 229 -17.03 18.17 1.73
C ALA A 229 -17.88 19.27 2.37
N PHE A 230 -17.38 19.85 3.47
CA PHE A 230 -18.11 20.86 4.25
C PHE A 230 -17.22 22.07 4.53
N ASN A 231 -17.74 23.27 4.28
CA ASN A 231 -17.17 24.54 4.70
C ASN A 231 -18.02 25.20 5.78
N HIS A 232 -17.40 25.93 6.70
CA HIS A 232 -18.11 26.62 7.77
C HIS A 232 -19.13 27.66 7.26
N PHE A 233 -18.91 28.26 6.09
CA PHE A 233 -19.78 29.29 5.51
C PHE A 233 -20.92 28.73 4.64
N ASP A 234 -20.97 27.43 4.34
CA ASP A 234 -21.95 26.84 3.41
C ASP A 234 -23.41 27.05 3.87
N ARG A 235 -23.63 27.33 5.16
CA ARG A 235 -24.97 27.54 5.74
C ARG A 235 -25.23 28.95 6.28
N GLY A 236 -24.32 29.90 6.09
CA GLY A 236 -24.45 31.26 6.65
C GLY A 236 -24.55 31.33 8.18
N GLY A 237 -24.23 30.23 8.88
CA GLY A 237 -24.24 30.11 10.35
C GLY A 237 -22.96 30.62 11.00
N ARG A 238 -22.93 30.71 12.33
CA ARG A 238 -21.73 31.14 13.06
C ARG A 238 -20.70 30.01 13.08
N LEU A 239 -19.41 30.35 13.10
CA LEU A 239 -18.32 29.36 13.20
C LEU A 239 -18.50 28.42 14.40
N ALA A 240 -19.03 28.91 15.53
CA ALA A 240 -19.32 28.11 16.72
C ALA A 240 -20.32 26.97 16.45
N ASP A 241 -21.35 27.22 15.64
CA ASP A 241 -22.35 26.21 15.26
C ASP A 241 -21.71 25.14 14.37
N PHE A 242 -20.71 25.51 13.56
CA PHE A 242 -19.95 24.55 12.77
C PHE A 242 -19.05 23.68 13.67
N GLN A 243 -18.34 24.28 14.64
CA GLN A 243 -17.49 23.54 15.58
C GLN A 243 -18.27 22.49 16.39
N SER A 244 -19.53 22.77 16.78
CA SER A 244 -20.31 21.86 17.63
C SER A 244 -20.67 20.51 16.97
N HIS A 245 -20.37 20.34 15.68
CA HIS A 245 -20.56 19.09 14.96
C HIS A 245 -19.42 18.07 15.17
N PHE A 246 -18.30 18.51 15.77
CA PHE A 246 -17.11 17.70 15.96
C PHE A 246 -16.94 17.32 17.44
N PRO A 247 -16.47 16.10 17.75
CA PRO A 247 -16.17 15.70 19.12
C PRO A 247 -15.12 16.62 19.78
N PRO A 248 -15.22 16.90 21.09
CA PRO A 248 -14.24 17.72 21.81
C PRO A 248 -12.79 17.22 21.65
N GLU A 249 -12.59 15.91 21.58
CA GLU A 249 -11.29 15.27 21.40
C GLU A 249 -10.65 15.64 20.06
N VAL A 250 -11.47 15.80 19.01
CA VAL A 250 -10.99 16.23 17.68
C VAL A 250 -10.63 17.71 17.71
N LEU A 251 -11.42 18.54 18.40
CA LEU A 251 -11.18 19.98 18.54
C LEU A 251 -9.91 20.27 19.37
N GLN A 252 -9.59 19.44 20.35
CA GLN A 252 -8.34 19.55 21.13
C GLN A 252 -7.08 19.37 20.28
N VAL A 253 -7.17 18.62 19.18
CA VAL A 253 -6.01 18.33 18.31
C VAL A 253 -5.98 19.24 17.08
N THR A 254 -7.15 19.64 16.58
CA THR A 254 -7.27 20.45 15.35
C THR A 254 -7.43 21.96 15.61
N ASP A 255 -7.58 22.36 16.87
CA ASP A 255 -7.95 23.69 17.35
C ASP A 255 -9.30 24.19 16.79
N THR A 256 -9.28 24.76 15.59
CA THR A 256 -10.45 25.38 14.94
C THR A 256 -10.63 24.78 13.56
N ILE A 257 -11.80 24.20 13.30
CA ILE A 257 -12.12 23.58 12.00
C ILE A 257 -12.88 24.58 11.11
N TYR A 258 -12.31 24.95 9.97
CA TYR A 258 -12.92 25.87 8.99
C TYR A 258 -13.55 25.13 7.80
N ASN A 259 -12.98 23.99 7.45
CA ASN A 259 -13.46 23.10 6.41
C ASN A 259 -13.00 21.67 6.70
N VAL A 260 -13.75 20.70 6.19
CA VAL A 260 -13.44 19.28 6.31
C VAL A 260 -13.88 18.53 5.05
N VAL A 261 -13.04 17.59 4.62
CA VAL A 261 -13.38 16.57 3.62
C VAL A 261 -13.43 15.23 4.34
N GLY A 262 -14.52 14.50 4.18
CA GLY A 262 -14.75 13.22 4.83
C GLY A 262 -14.99 12.10 3.82
N LEU A 263 -14.36 10.96 4.08
CA LEU A 263 -14.52 9.73 3.33
C LEU A 263 -14.93 8.61 4.30
N GLU A 264 -15.91 7.81 3.91
CA GLU A 264 -16.24 6.52 4.53
C GLU A 264 -16.08 5.44 3.47
N HIS A 265 -15.34 4.39 3.80
CA HIS A 265 -15.21 3.22 2.95
C HIS A 265 -14.96 1.96 3.78
N SER A 266 -15.86 0.98 3.64
CA SER A 266 -15.74 -0.33 4.30
C SER A 266 -15.56 -0.22 5.81
N GLY A 267 -16.26 0.73 6.44
CA GLY A 267 -16.21 0.98 7.88
C GLY A 267 -15.06 1.86 8.36
N MET A 268 -14.08 2.17 7.50
CA MET A 268 -13.01 3.14 7.80
C MET A 268 -13.44 4.55 7.41
N TYR A 269 -13.06 5.53 8.24
CA TYR A 269 -13.25 6.94 7.94
C TYR A 269 -11.91 7.66 7.76
N VAL A 270 -11.85 8.56 6.78
CA VAL A 270 -10.72 9.47 6.59
C VAL A 270 -11.24 10.90 6.58
N LEU A 271 -10.79 11.73 7.52
CA LEU A 271 -11.17 13.14 7.63
C LEU A 271 -9.95 14.03 7.39
N ALA A 272 -10.04 14.92 6.42
CA ALA A 272 -9.02 15.90 6.08
C ALA A 272 -9.51 17.31 6.44
N PHE A 273 -8.81 17.98 7.36
CA PHE A 273 -9.25 19.25 7.93
C PHE A 273 -8.40 20.42 7.46
N ASN A 274 -9.03 21.59 7.37
CA ASN A 274 -8.37 22.90 7.28
C ASN A 274 -7.43 23.06 6.07
N TYR A 275 -7.98 22.81 4.88
CA TYR A 275 -7.40 23.27 3.63
C TYR A 275 -7.27 24.79 3.63
N GLY A 276 -6.24 25.32 2.96
CA GLY A 276 -6.00 26.76 2.83
C GLY A 276 -7.00 27.48 1.90
N ARG A 277 -8.01 26.77 1.40
CA ARG A 277 -9.08 27.24 0.53
C ARG A 277 -10.40 26.52 0.86
N PRO A 278 -11.54 27.00 0.35
CA PRO A 278 -12.78 26.24 0.32
C PRO A 278 -12.59 24.84 -0.28
N VAL A 279 -13.24 23.84 0.33
CA VAL A 279 -13.27 22.46 -0.14
C VAL A 279 -14.50 22.20 -0.98
N THR A 280 -14.38 21.31 -1.96
CA THR A 280 -15.46 20.93 -2.88
C THR A 280 -15.66 19.41 -2.90
N SER A 281 -16.72 18.95 -3.56
CA SER A 281 -16.94 17.53 -3.84
C SER A 281 -15.76 16.86 -4.56
N ASP A 282 -15.01 17.61 -5.36
CA ASP A 282 -13.84 17.09 -6.09
C ASP A 282 -12.70 16.72 -5.13
N ASP A 283 -12.54 17.44 -4.02
CA ASP A 283 -11.56 17.10 -2.99
C ASP A 283 -11.93 15.77 -2.30
N ALA A 284 -13.23 15.54 -2.07
CA ALA A 284 -13.74 14.28 -1.52
C ALA A 284 -13.51 13.11 -2.49
N LEU A 285 -13.75 13.32 -3.79
CA LEU A 285 -13.49 12.32 -4.83
C LEU A 285 -11.99 12.02 -4.97
N PHE A 286 -11.13 13.03 -4.88
CA PHE A 286 -9.68 12.85 -4.91
C PHE A 286 -9.20 12.01 -3.71
N LEU A 287 -9.67 12.33 -2.51
CA LEU A 287 -9.34 11.58 -1.30
C LEU A 287 -9.85 10.13 -1.38
N LYS A 288 -11.04 9.92 -1.94
CA LYS A 288 -11.60 8.58 -2.23
C LYS A 288 -10.71 7.80 -3.18
N GLY A 289 -10.30 8.41 -4.29
CA GLY A 289 -9.41 7.79 -5.28
C GLY A 289 -8.10 7.31 -4.67
N LEU A 290 -7.46 8.11 -3.82
CA LEU A 290 -6.19 7.74 -3.19
C LEU A 290 -6.29 6.65 -2.12
N SER A 291 -7.44 6.54 -1.45
CA SER A 291 -7.63 5.63 -0.32
C SER A 291 -8.03 4.22 -0.77
N LEU A 292 -8.77 4.10 -1.88
CA LEU A 292 -9.29 2.82 -2.40
C LEU A 292 -8.20 1.76 -2.68
N PRO A 293 -7.08 2.08 -3.37
CA PRO A 293 -6.05 1.08 -3.66
C PRO A 293 -5.42 0.49 -2.39
N GLY A 294 -5.19 1.32 -1.37
CA GLY A 294 -4.63 0.88 -0.09
C GLY A 294 -5.56 -0.09 0.65
N SER A 295 -6.85 0.21 0.68
CA SER A 295 -7.86 -0.67 1.28
C SER A 295 -8.02 -1.98 0.51
N PHE A 296 -8.05 -1.93 -0.83
CA PHE A 296 -8.10 -3.12 -1.66
C PHE A 296 -6.90 -4.04 -1.43
N LEU A 297 -5.69 -3.48 -1.41
CA LEU A 297 -4.47 -4.26 -1.16
C LEU A 297 -4.41 -4.81 0.26
N GLY A 298 -4.95 -4.08 1.25
CA GLY A 298 -5.12 -4.60 2.61
C GLY A 298 -6.04 -5.82 2.65
N VAL A 299 -7.16 -5.79 1.92
CA VAL A 299 -8.06 -6.96 1.80
C VAL A 299 -7.37 -8.13 1.10
N VAL A 300 -6.66 -7.88 0.00
CA VAL A 300 -5.91 -8.93 -0.72
C VAL A 300 -4.82 -9.52 0.18
N ALA A 301 -4.05 -8.69 0.88
CA ALA A 301 -3.02 -9.13 1.80
C ALA A 301 -3.60 -10.00 2.92
N GLY A 302 -4.66 -9.53 3.58
CA GLY A 302 -5.38 -10.27 4.61
C GLY A 302 -5.88 -11.63 4.11
N ASN A 303 -6.56 -11.66 2.96
CA ASN A 303 -7.04 -12.92 2.37
C ASN A 303 -5.90 -13.90 2.05
N VAL A 304 -4.77 -13.41 1.51
CA VAL A 304 -3.62 -14.27 1.21
C VAL A 304 -2.98 -14.80 2.50
N GLN A 305 -2.88 -13.98 3.54
CA GLN A 305 -2.38 -14.39 4.85
C GLN A 305 -3.31 -15.43 5.48
N ASP A 306 -4.63 -15.18 5.51
CA ASP A 306 -5.64 -16.11 6.05
C ASP A 306 -5.64 -17.45 5.32
N ILE A 307 -5.53 -17.45 3.99
CA ILE A 307 -5.42 -18.67 3.18
C ILE A 307 -4.14 -19.43 3.53
N SER A 308 -3.03 -18.71 3.69
CA SER A 308 -1.73 -19.31 4.04
C SER A 308 -1.76 -19.94 5.43
N GLU A 309 -2.32 -19.24 6.43
CA GLU A 309 -2.49 -19.79 7.78
C GLU A 309 -3.43 -21.00 7.78
N SER A 310 -4.57 -20.91 7.09
CA SER A 310 -5.53 -22.01 6.98
C SER A 310 -4.91 -23.24 6.32
N PHE A 311 -4.08 -23.03 5.30
CA PHE A 311 -3.33 -24.10 4.66
C PHE A 311 -2.34 -24.77 5.62
N LEU A 312 -1.59 -23.99 6.41
CA LEU A 312 -0.67 -24.53 7.41
C LEU A 312 -1.40 -25.34 8.49
N VAL A 313 -2.55 -24.85 8.98
CA VAL A 313 -3.38 -25.57 9.94
C VAL A 313 -3.90 -26.89 9.35
N MET A 314 -4.35 -26.89 8.10
CA MET A 314 -4.82 -28.10 7.42
C MET A 314 -3.68 -29.11 7.20
N ALA A 315 -2.49 -28.65 6.80
CA ALA A 315 -1.31 -29.49 6.65
C ALA A 315 -0.89 -30.11 7.99
N GLN A 316 -0.90 -29.33 9.06
CA GLN A 316 -0.63 -29.83 10.41
C GLN A 316 -1.67 -30.84 10.87
N ALA A 317 -2.96 -30.58 10.64
CA ALA A 317 -4.02 -31.53 10.98
C ALA A 317 -3.87 -32.86 10.25
N LEU A 318 -3.50 -32.81 8.96
CA LEU A 318 -3.21 -34.00 8.17
C LEU A 318 -1.98 -34.75 8.71
N ALA A 319 -0.88 -34.05 8.99
CA ALA A 319 0.31 -34.65 9.57
C ALA A 319 0.02 -35.35 10.92
N VAL A 320 -0.70 -34.67 11.81
CA VAL A 320 -1.11 -35.22 13.11
C VAL A 320 -2.05 -36.42 12.95
N ALA A 321 -2.92 -36.44 11.94
CA ALA A 321 -3.80 -37.58 11.69
C ALA A 321 -3.03 -38.83 11.23
N THR A 322 -1.83 -38.66 10.67
CA THR A 322 -0.98 -39.77 10.19
C THR A 322 0.10 -40.19 11.19
N ASP A 323 0.31 -39.37 12.23
CA ASP A 323 1.23 -39.66 13.32
C ASP A 323 0.63 -40.77 14.22
N SER A 324 1.32 -41.90 14.33
CA SER A 324 0.82 -43.07 15.05
C SER A 324 0.99 -42.88 16.57
N GLN A 325 -0.05 -42.30 17.18
CA GLN A 325 -0.45 -42.35 18.61
C GLN A 325 0.58 -41.94 19.69
N GLY A 326 0.17 -40.94 20.49
CA GLY A 326 0.62 -40.77 21.89
C GLY A 326 1.08 -39.36 22.27
N ASP A 327 1.70 -38.64 21.33
CA ASP A 327 2.45 -37.42 21.64
C ASP A 327 1.68 -36.12 21.36
N ARG A 328 0.36 -36.19 21.13
CA ARG A 328 -0.53 -35.02 20.86
C ARG A 328 0.04 -34.06 19.79
N GLY A 329 0.64 -34.63 18.74
CA GLY A 329 1.27 -33.90 17.64
C GLY A 329 2.56 -33.17 18.01
N ALA A 330 3.20 -33.50 19.13
CA ALA A 330 4.47 -32.89 19.50
C ALA A 330 5.61 -33.35 18.60
N HIS A 331 5.65 -34.62 18.16
CA HIS A 331 6.57 -35.08 17.11
C HIS A 331 6.52 -34.18 15.87
N VAL A 332 5.33 -33.98 15.29
CA VAL A 332 5.09 -33.06 14.16
C VAL A 332 5.66 -31.67 14.42
N ARG A 333 5.41 -31.09 15.60
CA ARG A 333 5.94 -29.76 15.97
C ARG A 333 7.46 -29.76 16.11
N ARG A 334 8.05 -30.78 16.74
CA ARG A 334 9.50 -30.92 16.90
C ARG A 334 10.18 -31.08 15.55
N MET A 335 9.62 -31.86 14.63
CA MET A 335 10.14 -32.02 13.27
C MET A 335 10.25 -30.70 12.52
N ASN A 336 9.24 -29.82 12.64
CA ASN A 336 9.28 -28.49 12.05
C ASN A 336 10.45 -27.66 12.59
N GLU A 337 10.64 -27.67 13.91
CA GLU A 337 11.69 -26.89 14.57
C GLU A 337 13.09 -27.46 14.34
N TYR A 338 13.27 -28.78 14.36
CA TYR A 338 14.55 -29.42 14.06
C TYR A 338 15.02 -29.13 12.63
N ALA A 339 14.12 -29.24 11.65
CA ALA A 339 14.42 -28.93 10.27
C ALA A 339 14.78 -27.45 10.09
N ARG A 340 14.05 -26.55 10.77
CA ARG A 340 14.35 -25.11 10.81
C ARG A 340 15.76 -24.84 11.34
N VAL A 341 16.08 -25.39 12.50
CA VAL A 341 17.37 -25.18 13.18
C VAL A 341 18.54 -25.69 12.36
N ILE A 342 18.45 -26.87 11.74
CA ILE A 342 19.49 -27.35 10.84
C ILE A 342 19.66 -26.40 9.65
N ALA A 343 18.56 -26.00 9.01
CA ALA A 343 18.62 -25.11 7.84
C ALA A 343 19.22 -23.73 8.17
N GLU A 344 18.92 -23.19 9.36
CA GLU A 344 19.52 -21.95 9.88
C GLU A 344 21.02 -22.11 10.17
N SER A 345 21.41 -23.22 10.81
CA SER A 345 22.82 -23.56 11.10
C SER A 345 23.64 -23.66 9.82
N MET A 346 23.03 -24.15 8.73
CA MET A 346 23.62 -24.19 7.38
C MET A 346 23.59 -22.84 6.63
N SER A 347 23.07 -21.76 7.25
CA SER A 347 22.93 -20.43 6.64
C SER A 347 22.15 -20.42 5.32
N LEU A 348 21.11 -21.25 5.22
CA LEU A 348 20.27 -21.33 4.03
C LEU A 348 19.35 -20.10 3.90
N PRO A 349 18.84 -19.78 2.70
CA PRO A 349 17.96 -18.62 2.50
C PRO A 349 16.71 -18.70 3.38
N GLY A 350 16.30 -17.57 3.98
CA GLY A 350 15.17 -17.55 4.92
C GLY A 350 13.86 -18.12 4.36
N ARG A 351 13.59 -17.96 3.06
CA ARG A 351 12.45 -18.59 2.39
C ARG A 351 12.54 -20.13 2.41
N PHE A 352 13.72 -20.70 2.20
CA PHE A 352 13.94 -22.15 2.29
C PHE A 352 13.76 -22.63 3.73
N VAL A 353 14.36 -21.93 4.71
CA VAL A 353 14.21 -22.22 6.15
C VAL A 353 12.73 -22.27 6.56
N GLN A 354 11.95 -21.28 6.17
CA GLN A 354 10.51 -21.25 6.47
C GLN A 354 9.74 -22.39 5.76
N THR A 355 10.07 -22.67 4.50
CA THR A 355 9.37 -23.70 3.73
C THR A 355 9.67 -25.11 4.24
N ILE A 356 10.94 -25.43 4.54
CA ILE A 356 11.32 -26.75 5.06
C ILE A 356 10.73 -26.98 6.46
N ALA A 357 10.67 -25.95 7.30
CA ALA A 357 10.07 -26.04 8.63
C ALA A 357 8.62 -26.55 8.55
N TYR A 358 7.77 -25.98 7.69
CA TYR A 358 6.38 -26.45 7.55
C TYR A 358 6.21 -27.71 6.68
N SER A 359 7.22 -28.05 5.87
CA SER A 359 7.17 -29.23 5.00
C SER A 359 7.58 -30.50 5.72
N ALA A 360 8.44 -30.40 6.74
CA ALA A 360 8.98 -31.53 7.49
C ALA A 360 7.88 -32.37 8.16
N GLN A 361 6.84 -31.75 8.74
CA GLN A 361 5.70 -32.46 9.32
C GLN A 361 4.97 -33.42 8.36
N LEU A 362 5.08 -33.24 7.03
CA LEU A 362 4.39 -34.07 6.05
C LEU A 362 5.21 -35.28 5.59
N HIS A 363 6.41 -35.51 6.14
CA HIS A 363 7.29 -36.60 5.71
C HIS A 363 6.61 -37.98 5.76
N ASP A 364 5.79 -38.20 6.79
CA ASP A 364 5.15 -39.47 7.10
C ASP A 364 3.68 -39.57 6.69
N VAL A 365 3.16 -38.61 5.93
CA VAL A 365 1.73 -38.56 5.55
C VAL A 365 1.26 -39.81 4.79
N GLY A 366 2.18 -40.54 4.14
CA GLY A 366 1.88 -41.80 3.48
C GLY A 366 1.51 -42.95 4.41
N LYS A 367 1.80 -42.84 5.73
CA LYS A 367 1.42 -43.84 6.73
C LYS A 367 -0.09 -44.05 6.83
N ILE A 368 -0.90 -43.11 6.34
CA ILE A 368 -2.37 -43.25 6.25
C ILE A 368 -2.82 -44.51 5.48
N TYR A 369 -1.99 -45.01 4.57
CA TYR A 369 -2.26 -46.20 3.78
C TYR A 369 -1.68 -47.49 4.38
N ILE A 370 -0.99 -47.40 5.52
CA ILE A 370 -0.41 -48.54 6.21
C ILE A 370 -1.35 -48.97 7.33
N HIS A 371 -1.64 -50.27 7.41
CA HIS A 371 -2.58 -50.79 8.41
C HIS A 371 -2.06 -50.52 9.84
N PRO A 372 -2.90 -50.02 10.79
CA PRO A 372 -2.48 -49.71 12.16
C PRO A 372 -1.77 -50.86 12.85
N ASP A 373 -2.25 -52.10 12.72
CA ASP A 373 -1.60 -53.30 13.31
C ASP A 373 -0.14 -53.51 12.88
N LEU A 374 0.26 -53.00 11.70
CA LEU A 374 1.67 -53.04 11.27
C LEU A 374 2.49 -51.92 11.91
N LEU A 375 1.89 -50.74 12.11
CA LEU A 375 2.56 -49.59 12.73
C LEU A 375 2.70 -49.78 14.25
N GLU A 376 1.71 -50.40 14.88
CA GLU A 376 1.63 -50.60 16.34
C GLU A 376 2.19 -51.96 16.81
N LYS A 377 2.79 -52.74 15.90
CA LYS A 377 3.28 -54.09 16.21
C LYS A 377 4.36 -54.02 17.30
N PRO A 378 4.17 -54.67 18.47
CA PRO A 378 5.14 -54.61 19.58
C PRO A 378 6.39 -55.49 19.35
N LEU A 379 6.40 -56.27 18.27
CA LEU A 379 7.49 -57.18 17.87
C LEU A 379 8.08 -56.74 16.54
N ARG A 380 9.32 -57.21 16.26
CA ARG A 380 10.00 -56.97 14.98
C ARG A 380 9.08 -57.28 13.80
N LEU A 381 9.00 -56.35 12.86
CA LEU A 381 8.39 -56.59 11.57
C LEU A 381 9.21 -57.65 10.83
N THR A 382 8.52 -58.58 10.19
CA THR A 382 9.12 -59.46 9.19
C THR A 382 9.54 -58.65 7.96
N SER A 383 10.45 -59.18 7.14
CA SER A 383 10.89 -58.48 5.94
C SER A 383 9.73 -58.10 5.00
N GLN A 384 8.72 -58.97 4.89
CA GLN A 384 7.52 -58.73 4.08
C GLN A 384 6.65 -57.61 4.65
N GLU A 385 6.47 -57.55 5.97
CA GLU A 385 5.75 -56.47 6.64
C GLU A 385 6.50 -55.14 6.51
N PHE A 386 7.82 -55.16 6.66
CA PHE A 386 8.66 -53.99 6.47
C PHE A 386 8.62 -53.49 5.01
N ASP A 387 8.55 -54.40 4.02
CA ASP A 387 8.34 -54.04 2.62
C ASP A 387 7.01 -53.32 2.37
N LEU A 388 5.99 -53.55 3.20
CA LEU A 388 4.75 -52.78 3.16
C LEU A 388 4.94 -51.38 3.76
N VAL A 389 5.59 -51.27 4.92
CA VAL A 389 5.87 -49.99 5.57
C VAL A 389 6.75 -49.10 4.70
N LYS A 390 7.76 -49.64 4.02
CA LYS A 390 8.65 -48.92 3.07
C LYS A 390 7.92 -48.30 1.87
N LYS A 391 6.62 -48.53 1.69
CA LYS A 391 5.82 -47.89 0.64
C LYS A 391 5.33 -46.50 1.03
N HIS A 392 5.29 -46.15 2.32
CA HIS A 392 4.77 -44.85 2.76
C HIS A 392 5.49 -43.63 2.14
N PRO A 393 6.80 -43.63 1.81
CA PRO A 393 7.43 -42.48 1.14
C PRO A 393 6.79 -42.19 -0.21
N VAL A 394 6.56 -43.26 -1.00
CA VAL A 394 5.95 -43.17 -2.33
C VAL A 394 4.47 -42.80 -2.23
N LEU A 395 3.76 -43.38 -1.28
CA LEU A 395 2.34 -43.09 -1.04
C LEU A 395 2.14 -41.66 -0.53
N GLY A 396 3.01 -41.16 0.35
CA GLY A 396 2.99 -39.78 0.82
C GLY A 396 3.21 -38.78 -0.31
N ALA A 397 4.16 -39.07 -1.19
CA ALA A 397 4.38 -38.27 -2.40
C ALA A 397 3.20 -38.28 -3.39
N GLN A 398 2.41 -39.36 -3.41
CA GLN A 398 1.17 -39.43 -4.19
C GLN A 398 0.06 -38.58 -3.56
N ILE A 399 -0.07 -38.58 -2.22
CA ILE A 399 -1.01 -37.72 -1.49
C ILE A 399 -0.70 -36.24 -1.75
N LEU A 400 0.58 -35.86 -1.65
CA LEU A 400 1.02 -34.47 -1.80
C LEU A 400 0.90 -33.96 -3.24
N GLY A 401 0.92 -34.87 -4.23
CA GLY A 401 0.75 -34.56 -5.64
C GLY A 401 1.88 -33.69 -6.22
N ASP A 402 1.73 -33.28 -7.48
CA ASP A 402 2.73 -32.46 -8.18
C ASP A 402 2.37 -30.98 -8.15
N SER A 403 2.47 -30.38 -6.96
CA SER A 403 2.21 -28.95 -6.74
C SER A 403 3.51 -28.20 -6.44
N PRO A 404 3.79 -27.05 -7.09
CA PRO A 404 4.93 -26.22 -6.76
C PRO A 404 4.98 -25.81 -5.28
N LEU A 405 3.81 -25.59 -4.65
CA LEU A 405 3.68 -25.22 -3.23
C LEU A 405 4.11 -26.34 -2.28
N LEU A 406 3.93 -27.60 -2.68
CA LEU A 406 4.24 -28.79 -1.88
C LEU A 406 5.48 -29.55 -2.39
N SER A 407 6.23 -28.97 -3.32
CA SER A 407 7.37 -29.62 -3.95
C SER A 407 8.42 -30.09 -2.94
N ILE A 408 8.78 -29.23 -1.98
CA ILE A 408 9.71 -29.58 -0.88
C ILE A 408 9.12 -30.68 0.02
N ALA A 409 7.85 -30.56 0.45
CA ALA A 409 7.19 -31.60 1.25
C ALA A 409 7.15 -32.95 0.53
N ARG A 410 6.86 -32.96 -0.78
CA ARG A 410 6.86 -34.16 -1.60
C ARG A 410 8.25 -34.78 -1.71
N ASN A 411 9.29 -33.96 -1.90
CA ASN A 411 10.66 -34.44 -1.95
C ASN A 411 11.07 -35.05 -0.61
N ILE A 412 10.76 -34.39 0.51
CA ILE A 412 10.96 -34.91 1.86
C ILE A 412 10.27 -36.26 2.02
N ALA A 413 8.97 -36.35 1.71
CA ALA A 413 8.22 -37.61 1.81
C ALA A 413 8.92 -38.73 1.02
N LEU A 414 9.42 -38.46 -0.19
CA LEU A 414 10.12 -39.46 -1.01
C LEU A 414 11.52 -39.85 -0.49
N THR A 415 12.21 -38.96 0.21
CA THR A 415 13.67 -39.06 0.37
C THR A 415 14.18 -39.03 1.81
N HIS A 416 13.32 -38.75 2.80
CA HIS A 416 13.72 -38.71 4.21
C HIS A 416 14.20 -40.06 4.77
N HIS A 417 14.00 -41.16 4.05
CA HIS A 417 14.55 -42.48 4.38
C HIS A 417 15.70 -42.94 3.48
N GLU A 418 16.06 -42.17 2.45
CA GLU A 418 17.27 -42.41 1.69
C GLU A 418 18.50 -42.24 2.60
N CYS A 419 19.59 -42.93 2.29
CA CYS A 419 20.82 -42.89 3.07
C CYS A 419 21.94 -42.41 2.17
N TRP A 420 22.81 -41.53 2.66
CA TRP A 420 23.91 -40.97 1.90
C TRP A 420 24.84 -42.04 1.30
N ASP A 421 25.00 -43.18 1.99
CA ASP A 421 25.73 -44.37 1.54
C ASP A 421 24.99 -45.27 0.54
N GLY A 422 23.77 -44.92 0.13
CA GLY A 422 22.95 -45.70 -0.81
C GLY A 422 22.19 -46.87 -0.18
N SER A 423 22.28 -47.09 1.14
CA SER A 423 21.58 -48.18 1.81
C SER A 423 20.08 -47.93 2.12
N GLY A 424 19.57 -46.76 1.73
CA GLY A 424 18.22 -46.29 2.02
C GLY A 424 17.15 -46.78 1.04
N TYR A 425 15.95 -46.22 1.19
CA TYR A 425 14.78 -46.54 0.37
C TYR A 425 13.93 -45.27 0.18
N PRO A 426 13.01 -45.21 -0.83
CA PRO A 426 12.56 -46.27 -1.72
C PRO A 426 13.37 -46.49 -2.99
N ARG A 427 14.25 -45.55 -3.38
CA ARG A 427 14.99 -45.60 -4.65
C ARG A 427 16.46 -45.97 -4.48
N GLY A 428 16.99 -45.96 -3.26
CA GLY A 428 18.41 -46.25 -3.01
C GLY A 428 19.30 -45.13 -3.56
N LEU A 429 18.85 -43.88 -3.41
CA LEU A 429 19.64 -42.71 -3.80
C LEU A 429 20.89 -42.62 -2.91
N SER A 430 21.97 -42.08 -3.46
CA SER A 430 23.24 -41.90 -2.75
C SER A 430 23.86 -40.55 -3.08
N GLY A 431 24.64 -40.03 -2.12
CA GLY A 431 25.31 -38.75 -2.25
C GLY A 431 24.38 -37.61 -2.68
N GLU A 432 24.90 -36.75 -3.56
CA GLU A 432 24.24 -35.57 -4.12
C GLU A 432 22.92 -35.86 -4.89
N SER A 433 22.58 -37.13 -5.12
CA SER A 433 21.27 -37.48 -5.71
C SER A 433 20.12 -37.33 -4.71
N ILE A 434 20.42 -37.25 -3.40
CA ILE A 434 19.44 -37.02 -2.35
C ILE A 434 19.23 -35.50 -2.22
N PRO A 435 17.99 -34.99 -2.42
CA PRO A 435 17.69 -33.59 -2.18
C PRO A 435 18.04 -33.17 -0.76
N LEU A 436 18.56 -31.94 -0.61
CA LEU A 436 19.03 -31.43 0.67
C LEU A 436 17.92 -31.44 1.74
N GLU A 437 16.68 -31.11 1.37
CA GLU A 437 15.54 -31.16 2.27
C GLU A 437 15.28 -32.56 2.85
N GLY A 438 15.48 -33.62 2.07
CA GLY A 438 15.37 -35.00 2.53
C GLY A 438 16.51 -35.37 3.49
N ALA A 439 17.73 -34.93 3.18
CA ALA A 439 18.89 -35.15 4.03
C ALA A 439 18.79 -34.44 5.39
N ILE A 440 18.24 -33.22 5.42
CA ILE A 440 17.94 -32.49 6.66
C ILE A 440 16.90 -33.24 7.50
N VAL A 441 15.79 -33.64 6.89
CA VAL A 441 14.71 -34.31 7.61
C VAL A 441 15.12 -35.69 8.11
N LYS A 442 15.99 -36.42 7.38
CA LYS A 442 16.56 -37.70 7.85
C LYS A 442 17.24 -37.56 9.22
N VAL A 443 18.04 -36.52 9.43
CA VAL A 443 18.74 -36.30 10.72
C VAL A 443 17.74 -35.96 11.81
N ALA A 444 16.78 -35.07 11.52
CA ALA A 444 15.73 -34.69 12.46
C ALA A 444 14.87 -35.88 12.90
N ASP A 445 14.43 -36.72 11.94
CA ASP A 445 13.59 -37.89 12.17
C ASP A 445 14.32 -38.94 13.01
N VAL A 446 15.57 -39.26 12.66
CA VAL A 446 16.37 -40.21 13.45
C VAL A 446 16.62 -39.69 14.87
N TYR A 447 16.90 -38.41 15.05
CA TYR A 447 17.06 -37.84 16.38
C TYR A 447 15.77 -37.95 17.20
N ASP A 448 14.63 -37.56 16.63
CA ASP A 448 13.36 -37.62 17.36
C ASP A 448 12.94 -39.05 17.69
N ALA A 449 13.16 -39.99 16.78
CA ALA A 449 12.91 -41.42 16.99
C ALA A 449 13.79 -42.01 18.10
N LEU A 450 15.06 -41.57 18.22
CA LEU A 450 15.94 -41.99 19.32
C LEU A 450 15.50 -41.41 20.68
N ARG A 451 14.98 -40.18 20.68
CA ARG A 451 14.56 -39.48 21.89
C ARG A 451 13.14 -39.86 22.35
N THR A 452 12.31 -40.41 21.47
CA THR A 452 10.91 -40.73 21.76
C THR A 452 10.75 -42.16 22.25
N MET A 453 9.98 -42.35 23.33
CA MET A 453 9.67 -43.68 23.86
C MET A 453 8.67 -44.40 22.95
N HIS A 454 8.96 -45.65 22.60
CA HIS A 454 8.09 -46.50 21.79
C HIS A 454 7.72 -47.78 22.56
N SER A 455 6.63 -48.45 22.17
CA SER A 455 6.12 -49.67 22.83
C SER A 455 7.14 -50.79 22.97
N TYR A 456 8.19 -50.79 22.15
CA TYR A 456 9.25 -51.80 22.09
C TYR A 456 10.65 -51.26 22.46
N LYS A 457 10.79 -49.96 22.79
CA LYS A 457 12.10 -49.32 23.01
C LYS A 457 12.01 -48.13 23.98
N SER A 458 12.91 -48.10 24.97
CA SER A 458 13.09 -46.95 25.86
C SER A 458 13.77 -45.79 25.14
N SER A 459 13.40 -44.55 25.49
CA SER A 459 14.05 -43.35 24.94
C SER A 459 15.52 -43.26 25.33
N TYR A 460 16.35 -42.74 24.43
CA TYR A 460 17.73 -42.38 24.73
C TYR A 460 17.82 -40.99 25.36
N SER A 461 18.87 -40.79 26.16
CA SER A 461 19.26 -39.45 26.61
C SER A 461 19.72 -38.60 25.42
N HIS A 462 19.72 -37.28 25.60
CA HIS A 462 20.31 -36.35 24.62
C HIS A 462 21.73 -36.75 24.21
N GLY A 463 22.59 -36.98 25.19
CA GLY A 463 24.00 -37.34 24.96
C GLY A 463 24.15 -38.67 24.20
N ASP A 464 23.28 -39.64 24.46
CA ASP A 464 23.28 -40.91 23.73
C ASP A 464 22.80 -40.75 22.29
N ALA A 465 21.70 -40.03 22.06
CA ALA A 465 21.18 -39.77 20.72
C ALA A 465 22.21 -39.03 19.86
N ARG A 466 22.83 -37.98 20.42
CA ARG A 466 23.96 -37.24 19.82
C ARG A 466 25.10 -38.17 19.46
N ARG A 467 25.56 -39.01 20.41
CA ARG A 467 26.66 -39.96 20.18
C ARG A 467 26.33 -40.95 19.07
N ILE A 468 25.12 -41.51 19.06
CA ILE A 468 24.69 -42.49 18.05
C ILE A 468 24.70 -41.87 16.65
N ILE A 469 24.22 -40.64 16.50
CA ILE A 469 24.19 -39.95 15.21
C ILE A 469 25.60 -39.58 14.73
N LEU A 470 26.48 -39.07 15.63
CA LEU A 470 27.80 -38.56 15.26
C LEU A 470 28.90 -39.63 15.17
N ALA A 471 28.78 -40.73 15.92
CA ALA A 471 29.79 -41.79 15.98
C ALA A 471 29.28 -43.16 15.49
N GLY A 472 27.99 -43.27 15.19
CA GLY A 472 27.34 -44.54 14.89
C GLY A 472 26.98 -45.33 16.15
N GLY A 473 26.14 -46.34 15.98
CA GLY A 473 25.67 -47.22 17.06
C GLY A 473 24.23 -47.64 16.83
N GLY A 474 23.49 -47.82 17.92
CA GLY A 474 22.10 -48.23 17.87
C GLY A 474 21.80 -49.32 18.89
N ASP A 475 20.72 -50.06 18.64
CA ASP A 475 20.34 -51.26 19.38
C ASP A 475 20.47 -52.51 18.50
N ASP A 476 20.08 -53.67 19.03
CA ASP A 476 20.08 -54.94 18.27
C ASP A 476 19.08 -54.95 17.08
N LEU A 477 18.31 -53.87 16.89
CA LEU A 477 17.25 -53.76 15.89
C LEU A 477 17.64 -52.82 14.74
N HIS A 478 18.33 -51.72 15.03
CA HIS A 478 18.61 -50.64 14.11
C HIS A 478 20.05 -50.16 14.28
N GLU A 479 20.91 -50.54 13.33
CA GLU A 479 22.26 -49.99 13.22
C GLU A 479 22.21 -48.64 12.48
N ILE A 480 22.63 -47.59 13.18
CA ILE A 480 22.80 -46.24 12.64
C ILE A 480 24.29 -46.04 12.36
N ARG A 481 24.62 -45.71 11.11
CA ARG A 481 26.00 -45.43 10.68
C ARG A 481 26.11 -43.98 10.26
N THR A 482 27.22 -43.33 10.62
CA THR A 482 27.51 -41.96 10.21
C THR A 482 27.47 -41.77 8.68
N SER A 483 27.83 -42.82 7.93
CA SER A 483 27.76 -42.86 6.46
C SER A 483 26.35 -42.71 5.89
N GLN A 484 25.30 -42.89 6.69
CA GLN A 484 23.91 -42.73 6.25
C GLN A 484 23.50 -41.25 6.13
N PHE A 485 24.23 -40.33 6.76
CA PHE A 485 23.87 -38.91 6.81
C PHE A 485 24.73 -38.08 5.86
N HIS A 486 24.14 -37.01 5.34
CA HIS A 486 24.87 -36.01 4.57
C HIS A 486 25.93 -35.33 5.47
N PRO A 487 27.20 -35.24 5.07
CA PRO A 487 28.28 -34.71 5.91
C PRO A 487 28.04 -33.27 6.42
N ASP A 488 27.64 -32.36 5.53
CA ASP A 488 27.37 -30.97 5.94
C ASP A 488 26.15 -30.83 6.86
N VAL A 489 25.10 -31.62 6.64
CA VAL A 489 23.93 -31.67 7.54
C VAL A 489 24.33 -32.22 8.91
N LEU A 490 25.17 -33.25 8.95
CA LEU A 490 25.67 -33.84 10.19
C LEU A 490 26.49 -32.82 11.00
N LYS A 491 27.33 -32.04 10.31
CA LYS A 491 28.08 -30.93 10.91
C LYS A 491 27.16 -29.82 11.43
N ALA A 492 26.11 -29.48 10.68
CA ALA A 492 25.13 -28.49 11.12
C ALA A 492 24.34 -28.95 12.36
N PHE A 493 24.01 -30.25 12.44
CA PHE A 493 23.44 -30.87 13.63
C PHE A 493 24.40 -30.80 14.82
N GLU A 494 25.68 -31.13 14.64
CA GLU A 494 26.68 -31.01 15.72
C GLU A 494 26.78 -29.58 16.28
N GLN A 495 26.64 -28.56 15.43
CA GLN A 495 26.65 -27.16 15.85
C GLN A 495 25.37 -26.75 16.58
N ALA A 496 24.24 -27.40 16.29
CA ALA A 496 22.93 -27.02 16.78
C ALA A 496 22.33 -27.99 17.80
N GLU A 497 23.09 -29.00 18.24
CA GLU A 497 22.58 -30.09 19.08
C GLU A 497 21.97 -29.64 20.42
N ALA A 498 22.48 -28.55 21.00
CA ALA A 498 21.92 -27.97 22.23
C ALA A 498 20.48 -27.46 21.99
N GLN A 499 20.24 -26.82 20.85
CA GLN A 499 18.89 -26.35 20.47
C GLN A 499 17.94 -27.53 20.23
N PHE A 500 18.46 -28.66 19.73
CA PHE A 500 17.69 -29.89 19.59
C PHE A 500 17.24 -30.46 20.95
N ASP A 501 18.06 -30.35 21.99
CA ASP A 501 17.61 -30.73 23.34
C ASP A 501 16.55 -29.77 23.87
N ASP A 502 16.76 -28.46 23.72
CA ASP A 502 15.79 -27.44 24.15
C ASP A 502 14.42 -27.65 23.50
N ILE A 503 14.37 -27.90 22.18
CA ILE A 503 13.14 -28.20 21.44
C ILE A 503 12.45 -29.45 21.98
N TYR A 504 13.20 -30.52 22.24
CA TYR A 504 12.63 -31.75 22.79
C TYR A 504 11.97 -31.50 24.15
N GLN A 505 12.65 -30.78 25.04
CA GLN A 505 12.15 -30.47 26.38
C GLN A 505 10.95 -29.50 26.35
N SER A 506 10.93 -28.53 25.42
CA SER A 506 9.90 -27.49 25.38
C SER A 506 8.61 -27.93 24.69
N VAL A 507 8.70 -28.82 23.69
CA VAL A 507 7.56 -29.25 22.88
C VAL A 507 6.94 -30.57 23.39
N GLY A 508 7.69 -31.33 24.20
CA GLY A 508 7.30 -32.65 24.75
C GLY A 508 6.81 -32.67 26.21
N ALA A 509 6.50 -31.52 26.82
CA ALA A 509 5.95 -31.44 28.19
C ALA A 509 4.42 -31.57 28.26
#